data_AF-A0A2V6ZB86-F1
#
_entry.id   AF-A0A2V6ZB86-F1
#
_cell.length_a   1.000
_cell.length_b   1.000
_cell.length_c   1.000
_cell.angle_alpha   90.00
_cell.angle_beta   90.00
_cell.angle_gamma   90.00
#
_symmetry.space_group_name_H-M   'P 1'
#
loop_
_entity.id
_entity.type
_entity.pdbx_description
1 polymer ?
#
loop_
_entity_poly.entity_id
_entity_poly.type
_entity_poly.pdbx_seq_one_letter_code
_entity_poly.pdbx_strand_id
1 'polypeptide(L)'
;ERSYKIVREPMRLEPTGEKARDAVVARWTAIGAGDEVVATGRAQDVEGGRLIVDLKGKLPPGAYRVLLALALNGNSTNAEVKVISYRVAE
;
A
#
# COMPACT_ATOMS: atom_id res chain seq x y z
N GLU A 1 -4.37 -32.28 -34.36
CA GLU A 1 -4.52 -30.96 -35.00
C GLU A 1 -5.47 -30.12 -34.13
N ARG A 2 -5.13 -28.86 -33.82
CA ARG A 2 -6.00 -27.97 -33.02
C ARG A 2 -6.43 -26.80 -33.90
N SER A 3 -7.73 -26.66 -34.10
CA SER A 3 -8.32 -25.54 -34.83
C SER A 3 -8.64 -24.39 -33.88
N TYR A 4 -8.16 -23.20 -34.20
CA TYR A 4 -8.47 -21.98 -33.46
C TYR A 4 -9.30 -21.05 -34.32
N LYS A 5 -10.27 -20.37 -33.70
CA LYS A 5 -11.04 -19.29 -34.33
C LYS A 5 -10.67 -17.98 -33.65
N ILE A 6 -10.03 -17.09 -34.40
CA ILE A 6 -9.70 -15.74 -33.92
C ILE A 6 -10.95 -14.88 -34.11
N VAL A 7 -11.50 -14.40 -33.00
CA VAL A 7 -12.63 -13.47 -32.99
C VAL A 7 -12.10 -12.09 -32.56
N ARG A 8 -12.53 -11.04 -33.25
CA ARG A 8 -12.18 -9.65 -32.93
C ARG A 8 -13.45 -8.92 -32.53
N GLU A 9 -13.56 -8.57 -31.26
CA GLU A 9 -14.64 -7.74 -30.75
C GLU A 9 -14.07 -6.37 -30.34
N PRO A 10 -14.85 -5.28 -30.49
CA PRO A 10 -14.44 -3.97 -29.98
C PRO A 10 -14.15 -4.07 -28.48
N MET A 11 -12.96 -3.62 -28.07
CA MET A 11 -12.60 -3.53 -26.66
C MET A 11 -13.54 -2.51 -25.99
N ARG A 12 -14.55 -3.01 -25.28
CA ARG A 12 -15.38 -2.16 -24.43
C ARG A 12 -14.55 -1.76 -23.22
N LEU A 13 -14.08 -0.52 -23.24
CA LEU A 13 -13.48 0.08 -22.06
C LEU A 13 -14.60 0.23 -21.01
N GLU A 14 -14.35 -0.29 -19.81
CA GLU A 14 -15.16 0.05 -18.65
C GLU A 14 -15.25 1.58 -18.56
N PRO A 15 -16.43 2.17 -18.31
CA PRO A 15 -16.55 3.61 -18.15
C PRO A 15 -15.53 4.09 -17.12
N THR A 16 -14.65 5.01 -17.51
CA THR A 16 -13.75 5.72 -16.60
C THR A 16 -14.53 6.73 -15.75
N GLY A 17 -15.77 6.40 -15.38
CA GLY A 17 -16.56 7.18 -14.44
C GLY A 17 -15.67 7.50 -13.26
N GLU A 18 -15.58 8.79 -12.96
CA GLU A 18 -14.66 9.39 -12.00
C GLU A 18 -14.56 8.47 -10.77
N LYS A 19 -13.49 7.67 -10.71
CA LYS A 19 -13.33 6.70 -9.63
C LYS A 19 -13.29 7.50 -8.35
N ALA A 20 -14.28 7.24 -7.50
CA ALA A 20 -14.52 7.96 -6.26
C ALA A 20 -13.22 8.37 -5.58
N ARG A 21 -12.96 9.69 -5.56
CA ARG A 21 -11.97 10.45 -4.79
C ARG A 21 -10.56 9.88 -4.77
N ASP A 22 -9.57 10.71 -5.10
CA ASP A 22 -8.13 10.39 -5.00
C ASP A 22 -7.83 9.48 -3.81
N ALA A 23 -7.67 8.17 -4.07
CA ALA A 23 -7.51 7.20 -3.00
C ALA A 23 -6.06 7.26 -2.56
N VAL A 24 -5.79 8.12 -1.58
CA VAL A 24 -4.50 8.19 -0.90
C VAL A 24 -4.29 6.87 -0.16
N VAL A 25 -3.22 6.17 -0.48
CA VAL A 25 -2.84 4.91 0.17
C VAL A 25 -1.44 5.03 0.73
N ALA A 26 -1.25 4.67 2.00
CA ALA A 26 0.06 4.40 2.56
C ALA A 26 0.36 2.93 2.36
N ARG A 27 1.46 2.63 1.69
CA ARG A 27 2.10 1.33 1.78
C ARG A 27 3.13 1.41 2.88
N TRP A 28 3.14 0.45 3.78
CA TRP A 28 4.07 0.42 4.89
C TRP A 28 4.80 -0.91 4.97
N THR A 29 6.03 -0.87 5.45
CA THR A 29 6.89 -2.04 5.67
C THR A 29 7.59 -1.86 7.00
N ALA A 30 7.42 -2.83 7.90
CA ALA A 30 8.14 -2.88 9.16
C ALA A 30 9.39 -3.74 8.99
N ILE A 31 10.52 -3.19 9.39
CA ILE A 31 11.83 -3.83 9.37
C ILE A 31 12.29 -4.03 10.81
N GLY A 32 12.66 -5.25 11.16
CA GLY A 32 13.19 -5.60 12.47
C GLY A 32 14.65 -5.17 12.67
N ALA A 33 15.22 -5.55 13.81
CA ALA A 33 16.58 -5.14 14.19
C ALA A 33 17.68 -5.84 13.38
N GLY A 34 17.39 -7.00 12.79
CA GLY A 34 18.29 -7.75 11.91
C GLY A 34 18.13 -7.40 10.43
N ASP A 35 17.51 -6.26 10.12
CA ASP A 35 17.18 -5.78 8.77
C ASP A 35 16.18 -6.67 8.01
N GLU A 36 15.47 -7.55 8.71
CA GLU A 36 14.44 -8.42 8.16
C GLU A 36 13.09 -7.70 8.02
N VAL A 37 12.37 -7.98 6.93
CA VAL A 37 10.98 -7.52 6.78
C VAL A 37 10.08 -8.39 7.64
N VAL A 38 9.48 -7.81 8.68
CA VAL A 38 8.61 -8.54 9.63
C VAL A 38 7.13 -8.45 9.28
N ALA A 39 6.71 -7.34 8.65
CA ALA A 39 5.33 -7.16 8.22
C ALA A 39 5.23 -6.09 7.12
N THR A 40 4.18 -6.18 6.31
CA THR A 40 3.83 -5.16 5.33
C THR A 40 2.33 -4.94 5.32
N GLY A 41 1.90 -3.78 4.83
CA GLY A 41 0.48 -3.51 4.71
C GLY A 41 0.15 -2.26 3.93
N ARG A 42 -1.15 -1.96 3.92
CA ARG A 42 -1.73 -0.78 3.31
C ARG A 42 -2.65 -0.09 4.31
N ALA A 43 -2.71 1.23 4.26
CA ALA A 43 -3.67 2.02 5.03
C ALA A 43 -4.31 3.09 4.15
N GLN A 44 -5.59 3.33 4.39
CA GLN A 44 -6.44 4.29 3.65
C GLN A 44 -7.19 5.23 4.59
N ASP A 45 -7.10 5.00 5.90
CA ASP A 45 -7.81 5.80 6.89
C ASP A 45 -7.16 7.19 7.00
N VAL A 46 -7.97 8.23 6.78
CA VAL A 46 -7.53 9.63 6.84
C VAL A 46 -8.31 10.34 7.93
N GLU A 47 -7.60 10.90 8.90
CA GLU A 47 -8.15 11.69 10.00
C GLU A 47 -7.48 13.08 10.03
N GLY A 48 -8.26 14.15 9.90
CA GLY A 48 -7.75 15.52 9.96
C GLY A 48 -6.65 15.83 8.92
N GLY A 49 -6.73 15.21 7.73
CA GLY A 49 -5.71 15.34 6.67
C GLY A 49 -4.44 14.53 6.90
N ARG A 50 -4.42 13.65 7.93
CA ARG A 50 -3.33 12.73 8.21
C ARG A 50 -3.75 11.32 7.86
N LEU A 51 -2.86 10.60 7.20
CA LEU A 51 -3.06 9.19 6.92
C LEU A 51 -2.62 8.36 8.13
N ILE A 52 -3.50 7.48 8.59
CA ILE A 52 -3.31 6.70 9.80
C ILE A 52 -2.85 5.30 9.45
N VAL A 53 -1.70 4.90 9.98
CA VAL A 53 -1.18 3.53 9.86
C VAL A 53 -1.28 2.87 11.23
N ASP A 54 -2.35 2.11 11.45
CA ASP A 54 -2.52 1.35 12.69
C ASP A 54 -1.71 0.04 12.64
N LEU A 55 -0.72 -0.07 13.52
CA LEU A 55 0.16 -1.22 13.70
C LEU A 55 -0.21 -2.07 14.93
N LYS A 56 -1.24 -1.68 15.69
CA LYS A 56 -1.65 -2.37 16.92
C LYS A 56 -1.98 -3.83 16.64
N GLY A 57 -1.33 -4.73 17.38
CA GLY A 57 -1.52 -6.18 17.25
C GLY A 57 -0.98 -6.79 15.94
N LYS A 58 -0.28 -6.01 15.10
CA LYS A 58 0.29 -6.48 13.83
C LYS A 58 1.77 -6.83 13.91
N LEU A 59 2.42 -6.42 15.00
CA LEU A 59 3.85 -6.62 15.24
C LEU A 59 4.03 -7.22 16.64
N PRO A 60 4.93 -8.21 16.81
CA PRO A 60 5.32 -8.68 18.13
C PRO A 60 6.06 -7.57 18.91
N PRO A 61 6.25 -7.71 20.23
CA PRO A 61 7.09 -6.82 21.02
C PRO A 61 8.50 -6.72 20.44
N GLY A 62 9.03 -5.50 20.30
CA GLY A 62 10.31 -5.28 19.64
C GLY A 62 10.54 -3.86 19.14
N ALA A 63 11.73 -3.64 18.57
CA ALA A 63 12.13 -2.39 17.94
C ALA A 63 12.13 -2.55 16.42
N TYR A 64 11.58 -1.56 15.72
CA TYR A 64 11.34 -1.60 14.29
C TYR A 64 11.69 -0.27 13.62
N ARG A 65 12.06 -0.36 12.35
CA ARG A 65 12.05 0.76 11.41
C ARG A 65 10.86 0.59 10.48
N VAL A 66 9.96 1.56 10.46
CA VAL A 66 8.80 1.54 9.57
C VAL A 66 9.09 2.43 8.37
N LEU A 67 9.09 1.83 7.18
CA LEU A 67 9.13 2.53 5.91
C LEU A 67 7.70 2.85 5.48
N LEU A 68 7.45 4.10 5.09
CA LEU A 68 6.15 4.57 4.62
C LEU A 68 6.28 5.15 3.21
N ALA A 69 5.44 4.70 2.28
CA ALA A 69 5.35 5.24 0.93
C ALA A 69 3.91 5.62 0.60
N LEU A 70 3.70 6.84 0.11
CA LEU A 70 2.39 7.30 -0.34
C LEU A 70 2.18 6.94 -1.83
N ALA A 71 0.97 6.49 -2.14
CA ALA A 71 0.50 6.28 -3.50
C ALA A 71 -0.84 7.00 -3.69
N LEU A 72 -1.00 7.63 -4.85
CA LEU A 72 -2.22 8.32 -5.25
C LEU A 72 -2.79 7.61 -6.47
N ASN A 73 -4.05 7.16 -6.40
CA ASN A 73 -4.72 6.48 -7.51
C ASN A 73 -3.95 5.28 -8.09
N GLY A 74 -3.21 4.57 -7.23
CA GLY A 74 -2.36 3.45 -7.63
C GLY A 74 -1.01 3.85 -8.25
N ASN A 75 -0.78 5.12 -8.53
CA ASN A 75 0.49 5.64 -9.02
C ASN A 75 1.42 5.94 -7.85
N SER A 76 2.64 5.40 -7.92
CA SER A 76 3.74 5.78 -7.05
C SER A 76 4.46 6.99 -7.65
N THR A 77 3.85 8.16 -7.60
CA THR A 77 4.51 9.37 -8.09
C THR A 77 5.52 9.82 -7.04
N ASN A 78 6.81 9.59 -7.30
CA ASN A 78 7.94 9.97 -6.44
C ASN A 78 7.68 9.69 -4.94
N ALA A 79 7.64 8.40 -4.57
CA ALA A 79 7.32 8.00 -3.22
C ALA A 79 8.34 8.59 -2.22
N GLU A 80 7.92 9.59 -1.44
CA GLU A 80 8.67 10.04 -0.28
C GLU A 80 8.65 8.91 0.74
N VAL A 81 9.79 8.21 0.88
CA VAL A 81 9.93 7.15 1.87
C VAL A 81 10.41 7.75 3.18
N LYS A 82 9.52 7.80 4.17
CA LYS A 82 9.91 8.15 5.54
C LYS A 82 10.25 6.90 6.32
N VAL A 83 11.37 6.96 7.05
CA VAL A 83 11.77 5.93 8.00
C VAL A 83 11.46 6.43 9.40
N ILE A 84 10.63 5.68 10.12
CA ILE A 84 10.20 6.02 11.48
C ILE A 84 10.65 4.92 12.42
N SER A 85 11.34 5.29 13.50
CA SER A 85 11.62 4.37 14.60
C SER A 85 10.34 4.06 15.35
N TYR A 86 10.04 2.78 15.54
CA TYR A 86 8.82 2.30 16.19
C TYR A 86 9.15 1.22 17.21
N ARG A 87 8.47 1.23 18.36
CA ARG A 87 8.65 0.23 19.42
C ARG A 87 7.31 -0.29 19.88
N VAL A 88 7.20 -1.61 19.97
CA VAL A 88 6.07 -2.31 20.58
C VAL A 88 6.53 -2.80 21.96
N ALA A 89 5.81 -2.40 23.01
CA ALA A 89 6.01 -2.90 24.36
C ALA A 89 5.35 -4.27 24.56
N GLU A 90 5.74 -4.98 25.62
CA GLU A 90 5.05 -6.20 26.08
C GLU A 90 3.62 -5.92 26.57
#